data_AF-A0A2I0QRF3-F1
#
_entry.id   AF-A0A2I0QRF3-F1
#
_cell.length_a   1.000
_cell.length_b   1.000
_cell.length_c   1.000
_cell.angle_alpha   90.00
_cell.angle_beta   90.00
_cell.angle_gamma   90.00
#
_symmetry.space_group_name_H-M   'P 1'
#
loop_
_entity.id
_entity.type
_entity.pdbx_description
1 polymer ?
#
loop_
_entity_poly.entity_id
_entity_poly.type
_entity_poly.pdbx_seq_one_letter_code
_entity_poly.pdbx_strand_id
1 'polypeptide(L)'
;MNKYKILSITLSLAIVITLFLAFHFYQEKKELEIAQGAEYRSAFMTAHFQLESLLPEDAEDIQQHREDDSVLFVFGRMNQLTSTMMTNWEGSMLARQIKVLVRMYRSGENNHEEIIKKHNYIVTTLNTVIEDLGEDPVTWFEELTTENSDTNNFIWDEFKKHEDSQ
;
A
#
# COMPACT_ATOMS: atom_id res chain seq x y z
N MET A 1 19.82 -5.25 -59.64
CA MET A 1 18.96 -4.92 -58.48
C MET A 1 19.72 -3.95 -57.58
N ASN A 2 19.18 -2.76 -57.30
CA ASN A 2 19.94 -1.64 -56.76
C ASN A 2 20.16 -1.80 -55.25
N LYS A 3 21.41 -1.99 -54.79
CA LYS A 3 21.76 -2.31 -53.39
C LYS A 3 21.18 -1.31 -52.38
N TYR A 4 21.07 -0.04 -52.77
CA TYR A 4 20.46 1.03 -51.97
C TYR A 4 18.96 0.86 -51.74
N LYS A 5 18.22 0.26 -52.68
CA LYS A 5 16.78 -0.03 -52.50
C LYS A 5 16.58 -1.14 -51.47
N ILE A 6 17.42 -2.18 -51.52
CA ILE A 6 17.37 -3.28 -50.54
C ILE A 6 17.70 -2.74 -49.14
N LEU A 7 18.78 -1.96 -49.01
CA LEU A 7 19.16 -1.32 -47.74
C LEU A 7 18.05 -0.41 -47.19
N SER A 8 17.44 0.42 -48.04
CA SER A 8 16.35 1.31 -47.66
C SER A 8 15.13 0.53 -47.14
N ILE A 9 14.74 -0.54 -47.83
CA ILE A 9 13.64 -1.42 -47.40
C ILE A 9 13.97 -2.10 -46.07
N THR A 10 15.19 -2.62 -45.91
CA THR A 10 15.61 -3.26 -44.65
C THR A 10 15.60 -2.27 -43.48
N LEU A 11 16.05 -1.03 -43.69
CA LEU A 11 16.04 0.01 -42.67
C LEU A 11 14.62 0.43 -42.30
N SER A 12 13.74 0.62 -43.28
CA SER A 12 12.32 0.90 -43.02
C SER A 12 11.65 -0.22 -42.24
N LEU A 13 11.96 -1.48 -42.57
CA LEU A 13 11.43 -2.63 -41.84
C LEU A 13 11.94 -2.68 -40.39
N ALA A 14 13.23 -2.38 -40.17
CA ALA A 14 13.80 -2.31 -38.84
C ALA A 14 13.14 -1.22 -37.96
N ILE A 15 12.86 -0.05 -38.54
CA ILE A 15 12.14 1.03 -37.84
C ILE A 15 10.72 0.58 -37.48
N VAL A 16 9.99 -0.03 -38.41
CA VAL A 16 8.62 -0.52 -38.15
C VAL A 16 8.61 -1.57 -37.03
N ILE A 17 9.54 -2.52 -37.05
CA ILE A 17 9.65 -3.53 -35.99
C ILE A 17 9.99 -2.87 -34.65
N THR A 18 10.90 -1.91 -34.64
CA THR A 18 11.30 -1.20 -33.40
C THR A 18 10.13 -0.41 -32.81
N LEU A 19 9.37 0.31 -33.66
CA LEU A 19 8.18 1.04 -33.23
C LEU A 19 7.09 0.10 -32.72
N PHE A 20 6.88 -1.04 -33.38
CA PHE A 20 5.93 -2.05 -32.94
C PHE A 20 6.29 -2.60 -31.55
N LEU A 21 7.55 -2.98 -31.34
CA LEU A 21 8.01 -3.46 -30.03
C LEU A 21 7.91 -2.37 -28.96
N ALA A 22 8.33 -1.14 -29.26
CA ALA A 22 8.22 -0.02 -28.34
C ALA A 22 6.76 0.23 -27.92
N PHE A 23 5.83 0.16 -28.86
CA PHE A 23 4.40 0.29 -28.57
C PHE A 23 3.88 -0.87 -27.71
N HIS A 24 4.26 -2.11 -28.01
CA HIS A 24 3.87 -3.28 -27.22
C HIS A 24 4.38 -3.19 -25.78
N PHE A 25 5.66 -2.87 -25.59
CA PHE A 25 6.25 -2.69 -24.26
C PHE A 25 5.61 -1.53 -23.50
N TYR A 26 5.22 -0.46 -24.20
CA TYR A 26 4.48 0.65 -23.60
C TYR A 26 3.11 0.20 -23.08
N GLN A 27 2.39 -0.63 -23.83
CA GLN A 27 1.11 -1.19 -23.39
C GLN A 27 1.27 -2.12 -22.19
N GLU A 28 2.21 -3.06 -22.25
CA GLU A 28 2.49 -3.98 -21.14
C GLU A 28 2.88 -3.23 -19.86
N LYS A 29 3.73 -2.21 -19.99
CA LYS A 29 4.10 -1.35 -18.85
C LYS A 29 2.86 -0.68 -18.25
N LYS A 30 2.00 -0.07 -19.08
CA LYS A 30 0.79 0.60 -18.61
C LYS A 30 -0.18 -0.37 -17.91
N GLU A 31 -0.35 -1.58 -18.44
CA GLU A 31 -1.19 -2.61 -17.82
C GLU A 31 -0.64 -3.03 -16.46
N LEU A 32 0.69 -3.16 -16.34
CA LEU A 32 1.34 -3.46 -15.07
C LEU A 32 1.13 -2.34 -14.04
N GLU A 33 1.29 -1.08 -14.43
CA GLU A 33 1.07 0.09 -13.56
C GLU A 33 -0.36 0.12 -13.03
N ILE A 34 -1.35 -0.11 -13.90
CA ILE A 34 -2.77 -0.19 -13.51
C ILE A 34 -3.01 -1.36 -12.54
N ALA A 35 -2.46 -2.54 -12.83
CA ALA A 35 -2.62 -3.71 -11.99
C ALA A 35 -2.03 -3.50 -10.59
N GLN A 36 -0.80 -2.98 -10.52
CA GLN A 36 -0.11 -2.69 -9.25
C GLN A 36 -0.81 -1.59 -8.47
N GLY A 37 -1.22 -0.51 -9.12
CA GLY A 37 -1.98 0.55 -8.46
C GLY A 37 -3.33 0.07 -7.89
N ALA A 38 -4.01 -0.83 -8.60
CA ALA A 38 -5.25 -1.44 -8.12
C ALA A 38 -4.98 -2.35 -6.90
N GLU A 39 -3.87 -3.08 -6.89
CA GLU A 39 -3.43 -3.85 -5.72
C GLU A 39 -3.16 -2.95 -4.52
N TYR A 40 -2.51 -1.79 -4.70
CA TYR A 40 -2.23 -0.85 -3.63
C TYR A 40 -3.52 -0.28 -3.04
N ARG A 41 -4.42 0.18 -3.90
CA ARG A 41 -5.74 0.66 -3.47
C ARG A 41 -6.47 -0.42 -2.69
N SER A 42 -6.48 -1.66 -3.20
CA SER A 42 -7.11 -2.79 -2.51
C SER A 42 -6.48 -3.04 -1.13
N ALA A 43 -5.16 -2.97 -1.02
CA ALA A 43 -4.43 -3.12 0.23
C ALA A 43 -4.82 -2.04 1.25
N PHE A 44 -4.80 -0.77 0.85
CA PHE A 44 -5.16 0.36 1.71
C PHE A 44 -6.63 0.31 2.13
N MET A 45 -7.54 0.06 1.20
CA MET A 45 -8.98 -0.09 1.50
C MET A 45 -9.25 -1.25 2.44
N THR A 46 -8.62 -2.41 2.21
CA THR A 46 -8.73 -3.56 3.08
C THR A 46 -8.21 -3.21 4.47
N ALA A 47 -7.06 -2.55 4.56
CA ALA A 47 -6.48 -2.15 5.82
C ALA A 47 -7.37 -1.20 6.61
N HIS A 48 -7.88 -0.17 5.93
CA HIS A 48 -8.78 0.81 6.49
C HIS A 48 -10.05 0.14 7.03
N PHE A 49 -10.74 -0.64 6.20
CA PHE A 49 -11.95 -1.36 6.61
C PHE A 49 -11.69 -2.33 7.77
N GLN A 50 -10.54 -3.02 7.76
CA GLN A 50 -10.18 -3.93 8.84
C GLN A 50 -9.92 -3.18 10.15
N LEU A 51 -9.22 -2.04 10.12
CA LEU A 51 -8.90 -1.25 11.31
C LEU A 51 -10.08 -0.45 11.83
N GLU A 52 -10.93 0.13 10.97
CA GLU A 52 -12.16 0.80 11.40
C GLU A 52 -13.12 -0.15 12.11
N SER A 53 -13.21 -1.39 11.64
CA SER A 53 -14.05 -2.41 12.27
C SER A 53 -13.48 -2.96 13.58
N LEU A 54 -12.26 -2.57 13.95
CA LEU A 54 -11.65 -2.86 15.24
C LEU A 54 -11.77 -1.58 16.07
N LEU A 55 -12.74 -1.54 16.99
CA LEU A 55 -12.87 -0.36 17.84
C LEU A 55 -11.67 -0.31 18.81
N PRO A 56 -11.16 0.88 19.15
CA PRO A 56 -10.09 0.98 20.12
C PRO A 56 -10.48 0.42 21.50
N GLU A 57 -11.77 0.48 21.86
CA GLU A 57 -12.36 -0.12 23.06
C GLU A 57 -12.40 -1.66 23.02
N ASP A 58 -12.48 -2.28 21.83
CA ASP A 58 -12.35 -3.74 21.68
C ASP A 58 -10.95 -4.23 22.09
N ALA A 59 -9.96 -3.34 22.18
CA ALA A 59 -8.64 -3.67 22.70
C ALA A 59 -8.67 -4.12 24.18
N GLU A 60 -9.54 -3.52 25.00
CA GLU A 60 -9.73 -3.96 26.39
C GLU A 60 -10.42 -5.33 26.45
N ASP A 61 -11.42 -5.55 25.59
CA ASP A 61 -12.17 -6.80 25.54
C ASP A 61 -11.32 -7.97 25.03
N ILE A 62 -10.47 -7.75 24.02
CA ILE A 62 -9.48 -8.71 23.50
C ILE A 62 -8.46 -9.09 24.58
N GLN A 63 -8.08 -8.15 25.45
CA GLN A 63 -7.16 -8.42 26.56
C GLN A 63 -7.79 -9.29 27.65
N GLN A 64 -9.09 -9.09 27.93
CA GLN A 64 -9.82 -9.81 28.98
C GLN A 64 -10.28 -11.20 28.52
N HIS A 65 -10.57 -11.39 27.23
CA HIS A 65 -11.15 -12.63 26.68
C HIS A 65 -10.20 -13.32 25.69
N ARG A 66 -8.98 -13.67 26.15
CA ARG A 66 -7.93 -14.29 25.32
C ARG A 66 -8.29 -15.63 24.64
N GLU A 67 -9.42 -16.24 25.01
CA GLU A 67 -9.88 -17.54 24.49
C GLU A 67 -11.08 -17.43 23.54
N ASP A 68 -11.60 -16.23 23.26
CA ASP A 68 -12.73 -16.06 22.36
C ASP A 68 -12.33 -16.05 20.87
N ASP A 69 -13.19 -16.63 20.03
CA ASP A 69 -13.06 -16.65 18.57
C ASP A 69 -12.92 -15.24 17.95
N SER A 70 -13.38 -14.20 18.64
CA SER A 70 -13.22 -12.79 18.27
C SER A 70 -11.75 -12.36 18.22
N VAL A 71 -10.93 -12.81 19.17
CA VAL A 71 -9.50 -12.51 19.27
C VAL A 71 -8.71 -13.17 18.12
N LEU A 72 -9.06 -14.41 17.78
CA LEU A 72 -8.51 -15.13 16.62
C LEU A 72 -8.91 -14.45 15.30
N PHE A 73 -10.13 -13.94 15.20
CA PHE A 73 -10.61 -13.18 14.04
C PHE A 73 -9.83 -11.86 13.85
N VAL A 74 -9.61 -11.10 14.93
CA VAL A 74 -8.79 -9.88 14.90
C VAL A 74 -7.36 -10.20 14.49
N PHE A 75 -6.75 -11.25 15.05
CA PHE A 75 -5.39 -11.65 14.69
C PHE A 75 -5.24 -12.21 13.27
N GLY A 76 -6.25 -12.91 12.77
CA GLY A 76 -6.31 -13.39 11.38
C GLY A 76 -6.33 -12.23 10.39
N ARG A 77 -7.19 -11.24 10.62
CA ARG A 77 -7.29 -10.01 9.81
C ARG A 77 -5.99 -9.23 9.84
N MET A 78 -5.44 -8.99 11.04
CA MET A 78 -4.18 -8.28 11.23
C MET A 78 -2.96 -8.94 10.54
N ASN A 79 -2.87 -10.27 10.53
CA ASN A 79 -1.83 -10.99 9.77
C ASN A 79 -2.01 -10.82 8.26
N GLN A 80 -3.25 -10.88 7.76
CA GLN A 80 -3.57 -10.70 6.35
C GLN A 80 -3.18 -9.29 5.88
N LEU A 81 -3.60 -8.27 6.64
CA LEU A 81 -3.22 -6.86 6.57
C LEU A 81 -1.72 -6.65 6.35
N THR A 82 -0.90 -7.31 7.18
CA THR A 82 0.55 -7.16 7.12
C THR A 82 1.14 -7.82 5.87
N SER A 83 0.54 -8.92 5.38
CA SER A 83 1.00 -9.57 4.15
C SER A 83 0.68 -8.76 2.89
N THR A 84 -0.47 -8.07 2.89
CA THR A 84 -0.93 -7.28 1.74
C THR A 84 -0.14 -5.98 1.58
N MET A 85 0.35 -5.39 2.68
CA MET A 85 1.04 -4.10 2.68
C MET A 85 2.59 -4.19 2.52
N MET A 86 3.20 -5.36 2.73
CA MET A 86 4.67 -5.51 2.81
C MET A 86 5.40 -5.59 1.46
N THR A 87 4.70 -5.57 0.33
CA THR A 87 5.31 -5.74 -1.00
C THR A 87 6.03 -4.49 -1.52
N ASN A 88 5.85 -3.31 -0.90
CA ASN A 88 6.49 -2.06 -1.32
C ASN A 88 7.19 -1.29 -0.19
N TRP A 89 8.21 -0.51 -0.58
CA TRP A 89 9.12 0.21 0.31
C TRP A 89 8.42 1.26 1.19
N GLU A 90 7.41 1.97 0.69
CA GLU A 90 6.71 3.04 1.42
C GLU A 90 5.48 2.51 2.18
N GLY A 91 4.76 1.55 1.59
CA GLY A 91 3.80 0.70 2.31
C GLY A 91 4.43 -0.04 3.49
N SER A 92 5.76 -0.22 3.48
CA SER A 92 6.49 -0.84 4.58
C SER A 92 6.40 -0.07 5.91
N MET A 93 6.23 1.26 5.90
CA MET A 93 6.16 2.05 7.13
C MET A 93 4.80 1.92 7.81
N LEU A 94 3.72 2.10 7.06
CA LEU A 94 2.37 1.80 7.54
C LEU A 94 2.24 0.31 7.88
N ALA A 95 2.76 -0.61 7.06
CA ALA A 95 2.82 -2.04 7.37
C ALA A 95 3.57 -2.32 8.68
N ARG A 96 4.68 -1.61 8.94
CA ARG A 96 5.46 -1.74 10.17
C ARG A 96 4.67 -1.23 11.37
N GLN A 97 3.99 -0.09 11.26
CA GLN A 97 3.17 0.44 12.34
C GLN A 97 1.95 -0.44 12.60
N ILE A 98 1.31 -0.95 11.55
CA ILE A 98 0.26 -1.98 11.64
C ILE A 98 0.82 -3.20 12.38
N LYS A 99 1.99 -3.73 12.00
CA LYS A 99 2.64 -4.87 12.66
C LYS A 99 2.95 -4.61 14.14
N VAL A 100 3.37 -3.40 14.49
CA VAL A 100 3.59 -2.98 15.88
C VAL A 100 2.25 -2.98 16.62
N LEU A 101 1.21 -2.38 16.05
CA LEU A 101 -0.14 -2.41 16.60
C LEU A 101 -0.61 -3.86 16.83
N VAL A 102 -0.46 -4.76 15.85
CA VAL A 102 -0.77 -6.20 16.03
C VAL A 102 -0.02 -6.79 17.22
N ARG A 103 1.26 -6.47 17.36
CA ARG A 103 2.08 -6.97 18.47
C ARG A 103 1.58 -6.44 19.81
N MET A 104 1.18 -5.17 19.90
CA MET A 104 0.64 -4.57 21.12
C MET A 104 -0.68 -5.23 21.53
N TYR A 105 -1.58 -5.50 20.57
CA TYR A 105 -2.78 -6.30 20.82
C TYR A 105 -2.45 -7.73 21.29
N ARG A 106 -1.39 -8.38 20.77
CA ARG A 106 -0.95 -9.72 21.19
C ARG A 106 -0.28 -9.77 22.55
N SER A 107 0.59 -8.81 22.84
CA SER A 107 1.36 -8.78 24.08
C SER A 107 0.45 -8.54 25.28
N GLY A 108 -0.68 -7.85 25.08
CA GLY A 108 -1.51 -7.35 26.17
C GLY A 108 -0.71 -6.37 27.02
N GLU A 109 0.21 -5.62 26.42
CA GLU A 109 0.91 -4.53 27.09
C GLU A 109 -0.13 -3.52 27.58
N ASN A 110 -0.05 -3.15 28.86
CA ASN A 110 -0.95 -2.24 29.57
C ASN A 110 -0.77 -0.78 29.12
N ASN A 111 -0.74 -0.52 27.82
CA ASN A 111 -0.69 0.82 27.26
C ASN A 111 -1.86 1.04 26.30
N HIS A 112 -3.07 0.90 26.84
CA HIS A 112 -4.32 1.11 26.10
C HIS A 112 -4.34 2.47 25.40
N GLU A 113 -3.82 3.50 26.06
CA GLU A 113 -3.66 4.84 25.48
C GLU A 113 -2.75 4.85 24.24
N GLU A 114 -1.63 4.13 24.27
CA GLU A 114 -0.73 4.01 23.13
C GLU A 114 -1.34 3.18 21.98
N ILE A 115 -2.12 2.15 22.30
CA ILE A 115 -2.88 1.38 21.31
C ILE A 115 -3.90 2.28 20.60
N ILE A 116 -4.70 3.05 21.35
CA ILE A 116 -5.66 4.02 20.79
C ILE A 116 -4.93 5.04 19.91
N LYS A 117 -3.85 5.64 20.42
CA LYS A 117 -3.08 6.65 19.70
C LYS A 117 -2.52 6.11 18.39
N LYS A 118 -1.99 4.89 18.40
CA LYS A 118 -1.40 4.24 17.21
C LYS A 118 -2.49 3.78 16.23
N HIS A 119 -3.61 3.26 16.72
CA HIS A 119 -4.78 2.94 15.89
C HIS A 119 -5.31 4.17 15.17
N ASN A 120 -5.61 5.25 15.91
CA ASN A 120 -6.13 6.49 15.34
C ASN A 120 -5.18 7.11 14.31
N TYR A 121 -3.87 7.09 14.59
CA TYR A 121 -2.85 7.50 13.64
C TYR A 121 -2.96 6.70 12.33
N ILE A 122 -2.93 5.37 12.40
CA ILE A 122 -2.96 4.52 11.20
C ILE A 122 -4.28 4.73 10.43
N VAL A 123 -5.43 4.74 11.10
CA VAL A 123 -6.73 4.93 10.45
C VAL A 123 -6.80 6.30 9.78
N THR A 124 -6.37 7.36 10.47
CA THR A 124 -6.38 8.72 9.90
C THR A 124 -5.49 8.82 8.67
N THR A 125 -4.26 8.30 8.73
CA THR A 125 -3.36 8.29 7.58
C THR A 125 -3.93 7.48 6.41
N LEU A 126 -4.51 6.30 6.68
CA LEU A 126 -5.16 5.50 5.64
C LEU A 126 -6.34 6.23 5.01
N ASN A 127 -7.20 6.86 5.81
CA ASN A 127 -8.37 7.58 5.30
C ASN A 127 -7.95 8.75 4.41
N THR A 128 -7.00 9.58 4.85
CA THR A 128 -6.50 10.70 4.04
C THR A 128 -5.90 10.22 2.72
N VAL A 129 -5.07 9.18 2.73
CA VAL A 129 -4.50 8.63 1.48
C VAL A 129 -5.58 8.10 0.55
N ILE A 130 -6.60 7.42 1.09
CA ILE A 130 -7.72 6.89 0.29
C ILE A 130 -8.54 8.03 -0.33
N GLU A 131 -8.84 9.07 0.44
CA GLU A 131 -9.59 10.24 -0.02
C GLU A 131 -8.82 11.04 -1.08
N ASP A 132 -7.53 11.29 -0.86
CA ASP A 132 -6.70 12.09 -1.77
C ASP A 132 -6.42 11.38 -3.10
N LEU A 133 -6.15 10.07 -3.08
CA LEU A 133 -5.85 9.30 -4.28
C LEU A 133 -7.10 8.84 -5.05
N GLY A 134 -8.24 8.73 -4.37
CA GLY A 134 -9.51 8.33 -4.97
C GLY A 134 -9.49 6.93 -5.58
N GLU A 135 -10.01 6.78 -6.80
CA GLU A 135 -10.23 5.47 -7.43
C GLU A 135 -9.26 5.13 -8.56
N ASP A 136 -8.47 6.10 -9.05
CA ASP A 136 -7.63 5.91 -10.24
C ASP A 136 -6.38 5.05 -9.94
N PRO A 137 -6.30 3.81 -10.45
CA PRO A 137 -5.16 2.94 -10.18
C PRO A 137 -3.82 3.55 -10.63
N VAL A 138 -3.80 4.34 -11.69
CA VAL A 138 -2.55 4.94 -12.17
C VAL A 138 -2.01 5.93 -11.13
N THR A 139 -2.86 6.79 -10.58
CA THR A 139 -2.51 7.71 -9.50
C THR A 139 -1.98 6.97 -8.27
N TRP A 140 -2.64 5.87 -7.87
CA TRP A 140 -2.15 5.02 -6.77
C TRP A 140 -0.75 4.46 -7.02
N PHE A 141 -0.46 4.02 -8.25
CA PHE A 141 0.85 3.53 -8.62
C PHE A 141 1.89 4.66 -8.62
N GLU A 142 1.61 5.78 -9.28
CA GLU A 142 2.53 6.91 -9.40
C GLU A 142 2.87 7.49 -8.03
N GLU A 143 1.86 7.75 -7.19
CA GLU A 143 2.05 8.35 -5.87
C GLU A 143 2.77 7.42 -4.90
N LEU A 144 2.56 6.11 -4.95
CA LEU A 144 3.22 5.20 -3.99
C LEU A 144 4.58 4.68 -4.46
N THR A 145 4.92 4.79 -5.75
CA THR A 145 6.23 4.34 -6.28
C THR A 145 7.19 5.46 -6.62
N THR A 146 6.69 6.70 -6.73
CA THR A 146 7.55 7.87 -6.97
C THR A 146 8.15 8.36 -5.66
N GLU A 147 9.48 8.39 -5.62
CA GLU A 147 10.21 8.98 -4.49
C GLU A 147 9.85 10.46 -4.33
N ASN A 148 9.50 10.88 -3.12
CA ASN A 148 9.06 12.25 -2.77
C ASN A 148 7.74 12.71 -3.41
N SER A 149 6.84 11.79 -3.78
CA SER A 149 5.44 12.16 -4.08
C SER A 149 4.76 12.83 -2.89
N ASP A 150 3.67 13.56 -3.14
CA ASP A 150 2.91 14.24 -2.08
C ASP A 150 2.41 13.24 -1.04
N THR A 151 1.91 12.09 -1.51
CA THR A 151 1.43 11.00 -0.65
C THR A 151 2.55 10.38 0.18
N ASN A 152 3.71 10.10 -0.43
CA ASN A 152 4.84 9.51 0.30
C ASN A 152 5.40 10.48 1.34
N ASN A 153 5.49 11.76 1.01
CA ASN A 153 5.90 12.80 1.95
C ASN A 153 4.91 12.91 3.11
N PHE A 154 3.61 12.89 2.83
CA PHE A 154 2.56 12.90 3.85
C PHE A 154 2.70 11.71 4.81
N ILE A 155 2.77 10.48 4.30
CA ILE A 155 2.91 9.27 5.13
C ILE A 155 4.16 9.35 6.01
N TRP A 156 5.26 9.85 5.46
CA TRP A 156 6.53 10.00 6.18
C TRP A 156 6.47 11.08 7.27
N ASP A 157 5.85 12.22 6.97
CA ASP A 157 5.72 13.31 7.93
C ASP A 157 4.78 12.93 9.08
N GLU A 158 3.67 12.24 8.79
CA GLU A 158 2.78 11.69 9.82
C GLU A 158 3.48 10.65 10.67
N PHE A 159 4.30 9.78 10.07
CA PHE A 159 5.13 8.83 10.82
C PHE A 159 6.09 9.54 11.78
N LYS A 160 6.82 10.55 11.32
CA LYS A 160 7.74 11.34 12.17
C LYS A 160 7.01 12.03 13.33
N LYS A 161 5.89 12.70 13.03
CA LYS A 161 5.06 13.36 14.06
C LYS A 161 4.59 12.37 15.12
N HIS A 162 4.22 11.16 14.70
CA HIS A 162 3.80 10.12 15.63
C HIS A 162 4.96 9.67 16.54
N GLU A 163 6.12 9.35 15.98
CA GLU A 163 7.30 8.91 16.75
C GLU A 163 7.83 10.01 17.69
N ASP A 164 7.86 11.27 17.26
CA ASP A 164 8.31 12.41 18.10
C ASP A 164 7.36 12.71 19.27
N SER A 165 6.14 12.17 19.22
CA SER A 165 5.12 12.36 20.25
C SER A 165 5.06 11.24 21.28
N GLN A 166 5.89 10.19 21.14
CA GLN A 166 6.04 9.09 22.09
C GLN A 166 7.15 9.38 23.11
#